data_AF-A0A7X5YLP0-F1
#
_entry.id   AF-A0A7X5YLP0-F1
#
_cell.length_a   1.000
_cell.length_b   1.000
_cell.length_c   1.000
_cell.angle_alpha   90.00
_cell.angle_beta   90.00
_cell.angle_gamma   90.00
#
_symmetry.space_group_name_H-M   'P 1'
#
loop_
_entity.id
_entity.type
_entity.pdbx_description
1 polymer ?
#
loop_
_entity_poly.entity_id
_entity_poly.type
_entity_poly.pdbx_seq_one_letter_code
_entity_poly.pdbx_strand_id
1 'polypeptide(L)'
;MISLAHLKHRLGQYAAAWVAGFLLAGAAILAGLWFADLMTAADWVLPVGLAAVALALGAGVVASLVSGETVGTKLAVVVLAVLLVLPLLWAPVSAAVAIAFFADRSIEYSEAYAAFQIGVSRVLFPIGEALGDGDLFGWMWSAFQWVSTVVGFVSALAKVWPMVRRLLGPEPAPEV
;
A
#
# COMPACT_ATOMS: atom_id res chain seq x y z
N MET A 1 -18.73 -21.90 8.71
CA MET A 1 -18.86 -20.61 9.41
C MET A 1 -17.56 -19.83 9.20
N ILE A 2 -17.65 -18.53 8.89
CA ILE A 2 -16.48 -17.67 8.62
C ILE A 2 -15.95 -17.12 9.95
N SER A 3 -14.64 -17.20 10.18
CA SER A 3 -13.97 -16.65 11.36
C SER A 3 -13.71 -15.15 11.17
N LEU A 4 -14.57 -14.32 11.78
CA LEU A 4 -14.43 -12.87 11.74
C LEU A 4 -13.17 -12.39 12.48
N ALA A 5 -12.75 -13.10 13.53
CA ALA A 5 -11.55 -12.78 14.29
C ALA A 5 -10.28 -12.90 13.42
N HIS A 6 -10.19 -13.97 12.63
CA HIS A 6 -9.06 -14.18 11.71
C HIS A 6 -9.02 -13.11 10.62
N LEU A 7 -10.17 -12.78 10.02
CA LEU A 7 -10.24 -11.72 9.01
C LEU A 7 -9.85 -10.35 9.57
N LYS A 8 -10.32 -10.00 10.77
CA LYS A 8 -9.93 -8.74 11.46
C LYS A 8 -8.43 -8.68 11.71
N HIS A 9 -7.84 -9.79 12.16
CA HIS A 9 -6.39 -9.86 12.39
C HIS A 9 -5.60 -9.66 11.08
N ARG A 10 -6.01 -10.32 9.98
CA ARG A 10 -5.36 -10.16 8.67
C ARG A 10 -5.50 -8.74 8.11
N LEU A 11 -6.67 -8.11 8.23
CA LEU A 11 -6.84 -6.70 7.88
C LEU A 11 -5.85 -5.79 8.63
N GLY A 12 -5.64 -6.03 9.93
CA GLY A 12 -4.65 -5.31 10.72
C GLY A 12 -3.21 -5.50 10.22
N GLN A 13 -2.85 -6.71 9.79
CA GLN A 13 -1.55 -7.03 9.20
C GLN A 13 -1.37 -6.35 7.83
N TYR A 14 -2.38 -6.36 6.98
CA TYR A 14 -2.34 -5.67 5.68
C TYR A 14 -2.20 -4.14 5.88
N ALA A 15 -2.94 -3.55 6.82
CA ALA A 15 -2.75 -2.15 7.17
C ALA A 15 -1.33 -1.86 7.69
N ALA A 16 -0.75 -2.78 8.47
CA ALA A 16 0.64 -2.67 8.91
C ALA A 16 1.63 -2.77 7.75
N ALA A 17 1.44 -3.72 6.83
CA ALA A 17 2.28 -3.90 5.65
C ALA A 17 2.23 -2.66 4.74
N TRP A 18 1.06 -2.04 4.58
CA TRP A 18 0.91 -0.79 3.86
C TRP A 18 1.76 0.33 4.49
N VAL A 19 1.58 0.58 5.80
CA VAL A 19 2.33 1.63 6.51
C VAL A 19 3.83 1.36 6.48
N ALA A 20 4.25 0.11 6.70
CA ALA A 20 5.65 -0.27 6.64
C ALA A 20 6.23 -0.08 5.23
N GLY A 21 5.52 -0.52 4.19
CA GLY A 21 5.94 -0.33 2.79
C GLY A 21 6.11 1.15 2.44
N PHE A 22 5.17 2.00 2.85
CA PHE A 22 5.25 3.45 2.66
C PHE A 22 6.46 4.05 3.37
N LEU A 23 6.62 3.80 4.68
CA LEU A 23 7.68 4.40 5.48
C LEU A 23 9.07 3.89 5.09
N LEU A 24 9.22 2.59 4.84
CA LEU A 24 10.50 1.99 4.47
C LEU A 24 10.94 2.43 3.08
N ALA A 25 10.02 2.45 2.09
CA ALA A 25 10.35 2.96 0.76
C ALA A 25 10.68 4.45 0.81
N GLY A 26 9.89 5.26 1.53
CA GLY A 26 10.16 6.69 1.69
C GLY A 26 11.52 6.95 2.34
N ALA A 27 11.82 6.27 3.45
CA ALA A 27 13.11 6.39 4.12
C ALA A 27 14.28 5.96 3.23
N ALA A 28 14.13 4.86 2.49
CA ALA A 28 15.16 4.37 1.57
C ALA A 28 15.39 5.32 0.38
N ILE A 29 14.32 5.89 -0.20
CA ILE A 29 14.44 6.89 -1.27
C ILE A 29 15.16 8.13 -0.75
N LEU A 30 14.71 8.67 0.40
CA LEU A 30 15.37 9.82 1.02
C LEU A 30 16.85 9.55 1.29
N ALA A 31 17.18 8.38 1.85
CA ALA A 31 18.57 7.95 2.05
C ALA A 31 19.35 7.84 0.73
N GLY A 32 18.69 7.39 -0.34
CA GLY A 32 19.26 7.31 -1.69
C GLY A 32 19.63 8.66 -2.28
N LEU A 33 18.96 9.76 -1.89
CA LEU A 33 19.26 11.12 -2.37
C LEU A 33 20.65 11.62 -1.99
N TRP A 34 21.32 11.01 -1.02
CA TRP A 34 22.72 11.30 -0.71
C TRP A 34 23.69 10.77 -1.77
N PHE A 35 23.25 9.84 -2.65
CA PHE A 35 24.10 9.12 -3.59
C PHE A 35 23.64 9.25 -5.05
N ALA A 36 22.36 9.55 -5.28
CA ALA A 36 21.76 9.60 -6.60
C ALA A 36 20.67 10.68 -6.68
N ASP A 37 20.26 11.04 -7.91
CA ASP A 37 19.07 11.86 -8.09
C ASP A 37 17.80 11.09 -7.70
N LEU A 38 16.70 11.82 -7.52
CA LEU A 38 15.44 11.27 -7.05
C LEU A 38 14.91 10.12 -7.90
N MET A 39 15.03 10.22 -9.23
CA MET A 39 14.43 9.23 -10.14
C MET A 39 15.26 7.95 -10.09
N THR A 40 16.59 8.07 -10.12
CA THR A 40 17.49 6.93 -9.92
C THR A 40 17.29 6.27 -8.55
N ALA A 41 17.15 7.05 -7.47
CA ALA A 41 16.88 6.51 -6.15
C ALA A 41 15.52 5.79 -6.08
N ALA A 42 14.48 6.34 -6.71
CA ALA A 42 13.18 5.70 -6.83
C ALA A 42 13.26 4.39 -7.63
N ASP A 43 14.00 4.38 -8.74
CA ASP A 43 14.16 3.20 -9.60
C ASP A 43 14.92 2.04 -8.93
N TRP A 44 15.76 2.34 -7.94
CA TRP A 44 16.38 1.30 -7.11
C TRP A 44 15.46 0.78 -6.02
N VAL A 45 14.71 1.68 -5.37
CA VAL A 45 13.90 1.33 -4.20
C VAL A 45 12.57 0.69 -4.57
N LEU A 46 11.88 1.20 -5.60
CA LEU A 46 10.53 0.76 -5.96
C LEU A 46 10.45 -0.73 -6.31
N PRO A 47 11.33 -1.31 -7.14
CA PRO A 47 11.27 -2.74 -7.44
C PRO A 47 11.40 -3.61 -6.18
N VAL A 48 12.32 -3.23 -5.29
CA VAL A 48 12.55 -3.94 -4.02
C VAL A 48 11.36 -3.79 -3.08
N GLY A 49 10.82 -2.57 -2.94
CA GLY A 49 9.66 -2.28 -2.11
C GLY A 49 8.40 -3.00 -2.58
N LEU A 50 8.14 -2.99 -3.89
CA LEU A 50 7.03 -3.72 -4.51
C LEU A 50 7.16 -5.23 -4.28
N ALA A 51 8.35 -5.79 -4.52
CA ALA A 51 8.61 -7.20 -4.28
C ALA A 51 8.42 -7.58 -2.80
N ALA A 52 8.93 -6.77 -1.88
CA ALA A 52 8.78 -7.01 -0.45
C ALA A 52 7.32 -7.01 0.00
N VAL A 53 6.51 -6.05 -0.47
CA VAL A 53 5.08 -5.99 -0.17
C VAL A 53 4.32 -7.17 -0.79
N ALA A 54 4.63 -7.52 -2.05
CA ALA A 54 4.04 -8.68 -2.71
C ALA A 54 4.32 -9.97 -1.94
N LEU A 55 5.57 -10.16 -1.49
CA LEU A 55 5.99 -11.32 -0.70
C LEU A 55 5.30 -11.33 0.68
N ALA A 56 5.18 -10.19 1.35
CA ALA A 56 4.49 -10.10 2.63
C ALA A 56 3.01 -10.49 2.51
N LEU A 57 2.32 -10.01 1.47
CA LEU A 57 0.95 -10.42 1.16
C LEU A 57 0.87 -11.92 0.87
N GLY A 58 1.72 -12.42 -0.02
CA GLY A 58 1.77 -13.83 -0.39
C GLY A 58 2.01 -14.75 0.81
N ALA A 59 2.95 -14.39 1.69
CA ALA A 59 3.22 -15.11 2.93
C ALA A 59 1.99 -15.11 3.86
N GLY A 60 1.28 -13.98 3.98
CA GLY A 60 0.04 -13.89 4.76
C GLY A 60 -1.09 -14.77 4.24
N VAL A 61 -1.22 -14.87 2.91
CA VAL A 61 -2.17 -15.78 2.26
C VAL A 61 -1.77 -17.23 2.50
N VAL A 62 -0.53 -17.62 2.21
CA VAL A 62 -0.04 -19.00 2.42
C VAL A 62 -0.21 -19.42 3.88
N ALA A 63 0.18 -18.56 4.83
CA ALA A 63 -0.01 -18.81 6.26
C ALA A 63 -1.48 -19.00 6.65
N SER A 64 -2.42 -18.37 5.93
CA SER A 64 -3.87 -18.57 6.14
C SER A 64 -4.38 -19.84 5.48
N LEU A 65 -3.79 -20.29 4.38
CA LEU A 65 -4.20 -21.51 3.69
C LEU A 65 -3.76 -22.77 4.47
N VAL A 66 -2.60 -22.72 5.14
CA VAL A 66 -2.10 -23.82 5.96
C VAL A 66 -2.65 -23.84 7.39
N SER A 67 -3.41 -22.81 7.80
CA SER A 67 -3.99 -22.77 9.14
C SER A 67 -5.17 -23.76 9.29
N GLY A 68 -5.52 -24.06 10.53
CA GLY A 68 -6.70 -24.89 10.89
C GLY A 68 -8.06 -24.21 10.69
N GLU A 69 -8.11 -23.09 9.98
CA GLU A 69 -9.33 -22.33 9.71
C GLU A 69 -10.26 -23.05 8.71
N THR A 70 -11.55 -22.69 8.73
CA THR A 70 -12.53 -23.26 7.81
C THR A 70 -12.26 -22.85 6.36
N VAL A 71 -12.73 -23.67 5.40
CA VAL A 71 -12.62 -23.36 3.96
C VAL A 71 -13.24 -21.99 3.63
N GLY A 72 -14.36 -21.65 4.26
CA GLY A 72 -14.99 -20.34 4.08
C GLY A 72 -14.11 -19.17 4.50
N THR A 73 -13.41 -19.28 5.64
CA THR A 73 -12.43 -18.27 6.07
C THR A 73 -11.26 -18.17 5.08
N LYS A 74 -10.75 -19.30 4.59
CA LYS A 74 -9.64 -19.33 3.62
C LYS A 74 -10.01 -18.64 2.31
N LEU A 75 -11.19 -18.94 1.77
CA LEU A 75 -11.71 -18.27 0.58
C LEU A 75 -11.89 -16.77 0.81
N ALA A 76 -12.43 -16.37 1.97
CA ALA A 76 -12.57 -14.96 2.32
C ALA A 76 -11.21 -14.24 2.40
N VAL A 77 -10.16 -14.89 2.91
CA VAL A 77 -8.80 -14.32 2.92
C VAL A 77 -8.24 -14.18 1.51
N VAL A 78 -8.45 -15.15 0.62
CA VAL A 78 -8.02 -15.07 -0.78
C VAL A 78 -8.72 -13.92 -1.49
N VAL A 79 -10.05 -13.81 -1.36
CA VAL A 79 -10.82 -12.69 -1.91
C VAL A 79 -10.30 -11.37 -1.37
N LEU A 80 -10.06 -11.28 -0.05
CA LEU A 80 -9.51 -10.08 0.57
C LEU A 80 -8.11 -9.73 0.02
N ALA A 81 -7.25 -10.72 -0.19
CA ALA A 81 -5.92 -10.51 -0.76
C ALA A 81 -6.00 -10.01 -2.22
N VAL A 82 -6.91 -10.56 -3.03
CA VAL A 82 -7.17 -10.08 -4.40
C VAL A 82 -7.65 -8.63 -4.39
N LEU A 83 -8.55 -8.27 -3.48
CA LEU A 83 -9.04 -6.89 -3.34
C LEU A 83 -7.95 -5.92 -2.87
N LEU A 84 -7.02 -6.37 -2.03
CA LEU A 84 -6.01 -5.53 -1.40
C LEU A 84 -4.65 -5.54 -2.10
N VAL A 85 -4.41 -6.42 -3.07
CA VAL A 85 -3.10 -6.53 -3.73
C VAL A 85 -2.66 -5.20 -4.32
N LEU A 86 -3.53 -4.56 -5.09
CA LEU A 86 -3.22 -3.31 -5.75
C LEU A 86 -3.06 -2.15 -4.74
N PRO A 87 -4.01 -1.95 -3.78
CA PRO A 87 -3.82 -0.98 -2.70
C PRO A 87 -2.53 -1.16 -1.90
N LEU A 88 -2.12 -2.40 -1.62
CA LEU A 88 -0.89 -2.70 -0.89
C LEU A 88 0.35 -2.34 -1.69
N LEU A 89 0.42 -2.76 -2.96
CA LEU A 89 1.55 -2.44 -3.82
C LEU A 89 1.72 -0.93 -4.06
N TRP A 90 0.65 -0.16 -3.92
CA TRP A 90 0.72 1.30 -4.01
C TRP A 90 1.40 1.97 -2.81
N ALA A 91 1.61 1.28 -1.69
CA ALA A 91 2.28 1.85 -0.54
C ALA A 91 3.70 2.40 -0.83
N PRO A 92 4.65 1.60 -1.39
CA PRO A 92 5.97 2.12 -1.77
C PRO A 92 5.89 3.18 -2.87
N VAL A 93 4.94 3.05 -3.81
CA VAL A 93 4.74 4.02 -4.90
C VAL A 93 4.26 5.36 -4.37
N SER A 94 3.32 5.36 -3.43
CA SER A 94 2.82 6.57 -2.76
C SER A 94 3.94 7.36 -2.09
N ALA A 95 4.90 6.65 -1.49
CA ALA A 95 6.05 7.31 -0.87
C ALA A 95 6.91 8.02 -1.92
N ALA A 96 7.21 7.37 -3.04
CA ALA A 96 7.95 7.98 -4.15
C ALA A 96 7.20 9.18 -4.76
N VAL A 97 5.90 9.03 -5.02
CA VAL A 97 5.02 10.10 -5.53
C VAL A 97 5.03 11.30 -4.57
N ALA A 98 4.88 11.06 -3.27
CA ALA A 98 4.88 12.13 -2.27
C ALA A 98 6.22 12.88 -2.23
N ILE A 99 7.35 12.16 -2.25
CA ILE A 99 8.67 12.78 -2.27
C ILE A 99 8.88 13.58 -3.57
N ALA A 100 8.49 13.04 -4.72
CA ALA A 100 8.58 13.71 -6.00
C ALA A 100 7.75 15.00 -6.04
N PHE A 101 6.53 14.96 -5.49
CA PHE A 101 5.69 16.14 -5.33
C PHE A 101 6.39 17.23 -4.50
N PHE A 102 6.96 16.89 -3.34
CA PHE A 102 7.67 17.87 -2.51
C PHE A 102 8.99 18.35 -3.12
N ALA A 103 9.57 17.57 -4.04
CA ALA A 103 10.78 17.93 -4.77
C ALA A 103 10.49 18.71 -6.07
N ASP A 104 9.22 19.03 -6.37
CA ASP A 104 8.78 19.64 -7.63
C ASP A 104 9.29 18.88 -8.87
N ARG A 105 9.21 17.55 -8.80
CA ARG A 105 9.60 16.62 -9.89
C ARG A 105 8.43 15.72 -10.23
N SER A 106 8.27 15.42 -11.51
CA SER A 106 7.30 14.42 -11.95
C SER A 106 7.86 13.02 -11.70
N ILE A 107 7.09 12.18 -11.01
CA ILE A 107 7.39 10.76 -10.82
C ILE A 107 7.30 9.97 -12.13
N GLU A 108 6.68 10.53 -13.16
CA GLU A 108 6.52 9.89 -14.47
C GLU A 108 7.86 9.66 -15.19
N TYR A 109 8.93 10.34 -14.75
CA TYR A 109 10.28 10.11 -15.24
C TYR A 109 10.98 8.89 -14.61
N SER A 110 10.39 8.26 -13.59
CA SER A 110 10.89 7.00 -13.02
C SER A 110 10.47 5.81 -13.90
N GLU A 111 11.44 5.02 -14.33
CA GLU A 111 11.19 3.81 -15.13
C GLU A 111 10.41 2.76 -14.31
N ALA A 112 10.72 2.64 -13.02
CA ALA A 112 10.04 1.70 -12.12
C ALA A 112 8.58 2.09 -11.88
N TYR A 113 8.28 3.39 -11.73
CA TYR A 113 6.91 3.88 -11.66
C TYR A 113 6.15 3.61 -12.95
N ALA A 114 6.74 3.93 -14.11
CA ALA A 114 6.13 3.67 -15.41
C ALA A 114 5.85 2.18 -15.62
N ALA A 115 6.79 1.30 -15.26
CA ALA A 115 6.62 -0.15 -15.32
C ALA A 115 5.48 -0.63 -14.39
N PHE A 116 5.37 -0.08 -13.18
CA PHE A 116 4.25 -0.36 -12.29
C PHE A 116 2.92 0.02 -12.93
N GLN A 117 2.81 1.25 -13.44
CA GLN A 117 1.59 1.75 -14.10
C GLN A 117 1.21 0.87 -15.29
N ILE A 118 2.16 0.50 -16.15
CA ILE A 118 1.94 -0.42 -17.27
C ILE A 118 1.45 -1.78 -16.77
N GLY A 119 2.05 -2.32 -15.70
CA GLY A 119 1.63 -3.57 -15.09
C GLY A 119 0.17 -3.53 -14.63
N VAL A 120 -0.24 -2.45 -13.96
CA VAL A 120 -1.62 -2.26 -13.52
C VAL A 120 -2.56 -2.10 -14.71
N SER A 121 -2.19 -1.30 -15.70
CA SER A 121 -2.92 -1.14 -16.96
C SER A 121 -3.20 -2.47 -17.63
N ARG A 122 -2.20 -3.36 -17.75
CA ARG A 122 -2.37 -4.69 -18.36
C ARG A 122 -3.42 -5.56 -17.65
N VAL A 123 -3.67 -5.31 -16.36
CA VAL A 123 -4.70 -6.03 -15.58
C VAL A 123 -6.05 -5.35 -15.71
N LEU A 124 -6.11 -4.03 -15.60
CA LEU A 124 -7.37 -3.28 -15.56
C LEU A 124 -8.00 -3.07 -16.94
N PHE A 125 -7.21 -2.92 -18.01
CA PHE A 125 -7.74 -2.68 -19.36
C PHE A 125 -8.66 -3.80 -19.85
N PRO A 126 -8.29 -5.09 -19.81
CA PRO A 126 -9.17 -6.18 -20.25
C PRO A 126 -10.48 -6.25 -19.45
N ILE A 127 -10.44 -5.85 -18.16
CA ILE A 127 -11.62 -5.80 -17.30
C ILE A 127 -12.54 -4.66 -17.75
N GLY A 128 -11.98 -3.48 -18.07
CA GLY A 128 -12.74 -2.35 -18.61
C GLY A 128 -13.38 -2.67 -19.97
N GLU A 129 -12.64 -3.31 -20.87
CA GLU A 129 -13.17 -3.76 -22.17
C GLU A 129 -14.31 -4.77 -22.01
N ALA A 130 -14.17 -5.74 -21.08
CA ALA A 130 -15.23 -6.71 -20.79
C ALA A 130 -16.50 -6.07 -20.20
N LEU A 131 -16.36 -4.91 -19.53
CA LEU A 131 -17.46 -4.14 -18.96
C LEU A 131 -18.05 -3.11 -19.95
N GLY A 132 -17.46 -2.96 -21.13
CA GLY A 132 -17.97 -2.11 -22.21
C GLY A 132 -17.70 -0.62 -22.06
N ASP A 133 -16.72 -0.22 -21.23
CA ASP A 133 -16.45 1.20 -20.96
C ASP A 133 -14.95 1.53 -21.08
N GLY A 134 -14.61 2.28 -22.12
CA GLY A 134 -13.23 2.64 -22.47
C GLY A 134 -12.61 3.71 -21.57
N ASP A 135 -13.44 4.48 -20.84
CA ASP A 135 -12.99 5.56 -19.95
C ASP A 135 -12.87 5.10 -18.48
N LEU A 136 -13.28 3.85 -18.20
CA LEU A 136 -13.32 3.24 -16.88
C LEU A 136 -11.91 3.14 -16.25
N PHE A 137 -10.86 2.94 -17.07
CA PHE A 137 -9.49 2.86 -16.60
C PHE A 137 -9.01 4.18 -15.98
N GLY A 138 -9.21 5.32 -16.67
CA GLY A 138 -8.78 6.62 -16.18
C GLY A 138 -9.50 7.01 -14.89
N TRP A 139 -10.81 6.77 -14.84
CA TRP A 139 -11.60 7.00 -13.63
C TRP A 139 -11.19 6.08 -12.48
N MET A 140 -11.02 4.78 -12.72
CA MET A 140 -10.65 3.80 -11.70
C MET A 140 -9.21 4.01 -11.21
N TRP A 141 -8.29 4.42 -12.08
CA TRP A 141 -6.93 4.79 -11.73
C TRP A 141 -6.91 6.05 -10.84
N SER A 142 -7.64 7.09 -11.24
CA SER A 142 -7.73 8.33 -10.45
C SER A 142 -8.41 8.10 -9.09
N ALA A 143 -9.52 7.35 -9.06
CA ALA A 143 -10.20 6.96 -7.83
C ALA A 143 -9.31 6.09 -6.94
N PHE A 144 -8.57 5.15 -7.53
CA PHE A 144 -7.62 4.32 -6.82
C PHE A 144 -6.52 5.16 -6.17
N GLN A 145 -5.88 6.07 -6.90
CA GLN A 145 -4.86 6.96 -6.38
C GLN A 145 -5.42 7.83 -5.24
N TRP A 146 -6.63 8.37 -5.40
CA TRP A 146 -7.26 9.23 -4.41
C TRP A 146 -7.63 8.47 -3.13
N VAL A 147 -8.31 7.33 -3.27
CA VAL A 147 -8.75 6.49 -2.15
C VAL A 147 -7.55 5.91 -1.42
N SER A 148 -6.55 5.38 -2.12
CA SER A 148 -5.35 4.80 -1.50
C SER A 148 -4.51 5.84 -0.78
N THR A 149 -4.39 7.05 -1.33
CA THR A 149 -3.64 8.15 -0.70
C THR A 149 -4.38 8.67 0.53
N VAL A 150 -5.69 8.92 0.43
CA VAL A 150 -6.48 9.46 1.55
C VAL A 150 -6.72 8.42 2.64
N VAL A 151 -7.13 7.19 2.28
CA VAL A 151 -7.33 6.12 3.26
C VAL A 151 -6.00 5.67 3.85
N GLY A 152 -4.93 5.61 3.04
CA GLY A 152 -3.58 5.31 3.51
C GLY A 152 -3.07 6.36 4.50
N PHE A 153 -3.22 7.65 4.17
CA PHE A 153 -2.86 8.76 5.05
C PHE A 153 -3.69 8.79 6.33
N VAL A 154 -5.02 8.68 6.24
CA VAL A 154 -5.92 8.70 7.41
C VAL A 154 -5.68 7.48 8.31
N SER A 155 -5.45 6.30 7.72
CA SER A 155 -5.13 5.08 8.49
C SER A 155 -3.76 5.18 9.14
N ALA A 156 -2.77 5.74 8.46
CA ALA A 156 -1.45 6.01 9.02
C ALA A 156 -1.57 7.02 10.17
N LEU A 157 -2.29 8.13 9.98
CA LEU A 157 -2.53 9.14 10.99
C LEU A 157 -3.24 8.55 12.21
N ALA A 158 -4.32 7.79 12.02
CA ALA A 158 -5.07 7.16 13.11
C ALA A 158 -4.21 6.16 13.90
N LYS A 159 -3.28 5.46 13.23
CA LYS A 159 -2.39 4.48 13.85
C LYS A 159 -1.16 5.12 14.52
N VAL A 160 -0.68 6.25 14.00
CA VAL A 160 0.47 7.01 14.50
C VAL A 160 0.06 8.01 15.59
N TRP A 161 -1.18 8.49 15.59
CA TRP A 161 -1.72 9.43 16.57
C TRP A 161 -1.53 9.00 18.05
N PRO A 162 -1.76 7.72 18.43
CA PRO A 162 -1.49 7.27 19.79
C PRO A 162 0.00 7.27 20.17
N MET A 163 0.90 7.19 19.20
CA MET A 163 2.34 7.26 19.42
C MET A 163 2.80 8.72 19.52
N VAL A 164 2.26 9.60 18.68
CA VAL A 164 2.48 11.06 18.75
C VAL A 164 1.94 11.62 20.07
N ARG A 165 0.72 11.25 20.48
CA ARG A 165 0.15 11.70 21.77
C ARG A 165 1.01 11.28 22.97
N ARG A 166 1.67 10.12 22.89
CA ARG A 166 2.57 9.63 23.95
C ARG A 166 3.88 10.43 24.00
N LEU A 167 4.34 10.94 22.87
CA LEU A 167 5.52 11.81 22.78
C LEU A 167 5.23 13.26 23.20
N LEU A 168 3.99 13.73 23.01
CA LEU A 168 3.55 15.08 23.39
C LEU A 168 3.21 15.23 24.89
N GLY A 169 3.41 14.18 25.69
CA GLY A 169 3.24 14.19 27.14
C GLY A 169 1.92 13.54 27.61
N PRO A 170 1.90 12.92 28.80
CA PRO A 170 0.67 12.36 29.35
C PRO A 170 -0.36 13.46 29.59
N GLU A 171 -1.63 13.18 29.28
CA GLU A 171 -2.76 14.03 29.68
C GLU A 171 -2.68 14.29 31.20
N PRO A 172 -2.74 15.55 31.66
CA PRO A 172 -2.82 15.84 33.07
C PRO A 172 -4.06 15.12 33.63
N ALA A 173 -3.85 14.35 34.70
CA ALA A 173 -4.91 13.62 35.37
C ALA A 173 -6.02 14.62 35.76
N PRO A 174 -7.31 14.28 35.56
CA PRO A 174 -8.38 15.11 36.07
C PRO A 174 -8.22 15.19 37.59
N GLU A 175 -7.98 16.40 38.09
CA GLU A 175 -7.98 16.68 39.52
C GLU A 175 -9.35 16.32 40.08
N VAL A 176 -9.35 15.42 41.07
CA VAL A 176 -10.52 14.92 41.79
C VAL A 176 -10.92 15.92 42.86
#